data_AF-A0A0P9KCB2-F1
#
_entry.id   AF-A0A0P9KCB2-F1
#
_cell.length_a   1.000
_cell.length_b   1.000
_cell.length_c   1.000
_cell.angle_alpha   90.00
_cell.angle_beta   90.00
_cell.angle_gamma   90.00
#
_symmetry.space_group_name_H-M   'P 1'
#
loop_
_entity.id
_entity.type
_entity.pdbx_description
1 polymer ?
#
loop_
_entity_poly.entity_id
_entity_poly.type
_entity_poly.pdbx_seq_one_letter_code
_entity_poly.pdbx_strand_id
1 'polypeptide(L)'
;MSTASFRFGVMVGTALRDCIRAVNQKPKPATVHVGTAQCRVMPEPVMTHDECENYCSVPAIVRRKGINLHAWYEANTQEAQTKPVKKTRKSRASKVAEASKKQDAEPVVKAPVMGSLDQLIA
;
A
#
# COMPACT_ATOMS: atom_id res chain seq x y z
N MET A 1 -44.22 -46.37 -29.61
CA MET A 1 -42.90 -45.93 -29.09
C MET A 1 -42.77 -44.43 -29.36
N SER A 2 -42.78 -43.58 -28.33
CA SER A 2 -42.74 -42.12 -28.54
C SER A 2 -41.34 -41.69 -28.98
N THR A 3 -41.19 -41.25 -30.22
CA THR A 3 -39.90 -40.94 -30.86
C THR A 3 -39.23 -39.70 -30.26
N ALA A 4 -40.03 -38.76 -29.74
CA ALA A 4 -39.53 -37.54 -29.11
C ALA A 4 -38.79 -37.82 -27.79
N SER A 5 -39.32 -38.68 -26.93
CA SER A 5 -38.66 -39.02 -25.66
C SER A 5 -37.37 -39.82 -25.86
N PHE A 6 -37.32 -40.67 -26.90
CA PHE A 6 -36.09 -41.37 -27.28
C PHE A 6 -35.00 -40.38 -27.73
N ARG A 7 -35.34 -39.43 -28.62
CA ARG A 7 -34.38 -38.41 -29.08
C ARG A 7 -33.90 -37.51 -27.94
N PHE A 8 -34.81 -37.15 -27.04
CA PHE A 8 -34.45 -36.41 -25.82
C PHE A 8 -33.46 -37.21 -24.95
N GLY A 9 -33.74 -38.49 -24.70
CA GLY A 9 -32.83 -39.36 -23.93
C GLY A 9 -31.45 -39.49 -24.57
N VAL A 10 -31.37 -39.59 -25.91
CA VAL A 10 -30.09 -39.63 -26.64
C VAL A 10 -29.32 -38.31 -26.51
N MET A 11 -30.00 -37.16 -26.65
CA MET A 11 -29.34 -35.85 -26.49
C MET A 11 -28.85 -35.62 -25.06
N VAL A 12 -29.67 -35.93 -24.05
CA VAL A 12 -29.28 -35.79 -22.64
C VAL A 12 -28.14 -36.76 -22.29
N GLY A 13 -28.21 -38.01 -22.76
CA GLY A 13 -27.19 -39.01 -22.49
C GLY A 13 -25.84 -38.67 -23.15
N THR A 14 -25.85 -38.10 -24.35
CA THR A 14 -24.62 -37.63 -25.02
C THR A 14 -24.02 -36.42 -24.33
N ALA A 15 -24.83 -35.41 -24.01
CA ALA A 15 -24.38 -34.23 -23.27
C ALA A 15 -23.78 -34.59 -21.89
N LEU A 16 -24.44 -35.49 -21.14
CA LEU A 16 -23.93 -35.94 -19.84
C LEU A 16 -22.60 -36.70 -19.99
N ARG A 17 -22.49 -37.57 -20.99
CA ARG A 17 -21.24 -38.32 -21.26
C ARG A 17 -20.10 -37.38 -21.64
N ASP A 18 -20.36 -36.31 -22.38
CA ASP A 18 -19.35 -35.32 -22.73
C ASP A 18 -18.95 -34.44 -21.53
N CYS A 19 -19.88 -34.09 -20.65
CA CYS A 19 -19.54 -33.44 -19.37
C CYS A 19 -18.64 -34.33 -18.51
N ILE A 20 -18.99 -35.61 -18.34
CA ILE A 20 -18.19 -36.57 -17.58
C ILE A 20 -16.80 -36.73 -18.21
N ARG A 21 -16.73 -36.80 -19.55
CA ARG A 21 -15.46 -36.87 -20.27
C ARG A 21 -14.64 -35.60 -20.11
N ALA A 22 -15.25 -34.41 -20.12
CA ALA A 22 -14.55 -33.15 -19.93
C ALA A 22 -13.96 -33.03 -18.51
N VAL A 23 -14.73 -33.41 -17.49
CA VAL A 23 -14.27 -33.36 -16.09
C VAL A 23 -13.19 -34.40 -15.80
N ASN A 24 -13.32 -35.61 -16.37
CA ASN A 24 -12.36 -36.70 -16.14
C ASN A 24 -11.21 -36.75 -17.15
N GLN A 25 -11.17 -35.81 -18.10
CA GLN A 25 -10.04 -35.70 -19.00
C GLN A 25 -8.81 -35.29 -18.20
N LYS A 26 -7.89 -36.24 -18.01
CA LYS A 26 -6.54 -35.93 -17.57
C LYS A 26 -5.96 -34.93 -18.58
N PRO A 27 -5.46 -33.76 -18.14
CA PRO A 27 -4.86 -32.80 -19.06
C PRO A 27 -3.77 -33.54 -19.84
N LYS A 28 -3.97 -33.65 -21.16
CA LYS A 28 -2.96 -34.15 -22.08
C LYS A 28 -1.77 -33.22 -21.89
N PRO A 29 -0.57 -33.70 -21.52
CA PRO A 29 0.56 -32.82 -21.39
C PRO A 29 0.76 -32.17 -22.75
N ALA A 30 0.47 -30.87 -22.83
CA ALA A 30 0.84 -30.09 -23.99
C ALA A 30 2.35 -30.23 -24.11
N THR A 31 2.86 -30.52 -25.30
CA THR A 31 4.29 -30.34 -25.59
C THR A 31 4.54 -28.84 -25.53
N VAL A 32 4.76 -28.34 -24.32
CA VAL A 32 5.27 -27.01 -24.07
C VAL A 32 6.67 -27.03 -24.66
N HIS A 33 6.81 -26.50 -25.87
CA HIS A 33 8.11 -26.03 -26.32
C HIS A 33 8.44 -24.90 -25.35
N VAL A 34 9.16 -25.24 -24.28
CA VAL A 34 9.81 -24.26 -23.43
C VAL A 34 10.76 -23.54 -24.36
N GLY A 35 10.30 -22.43 -24.93
CA GLY A 35 11.18 -21.50 -25.62
C GLY A 35 12.35 -21.25 -24.68
N THR A 36 13.56 -21.35 -25.22
CA THR A 36 14.82 -21.17 -24.50
C THR A 36 14.62 -20.14 -23.42
N ALA A 37 14.61 -20.59 -22.15
CA ALA A 37 14.49 -19.68 -21.03
C ALA A 37 15.61 -18.67 -21.21
N GLN A 38 15.28 -17.44 -21.58
CA GLN A 38 16.25 -16.37 -21.56
C GLN A 38 16.67 -16.30 -20.11
N CYS A 39 17.85 -16.84 -19.83
CA CYS A 39 18.48 -16.77 -18.53
C CYS A 39 18.66 -15.28 -18.28
N ARG A 40 17.69 -14.69 -17.56
CA ARG A 40 17.84 -13.35 -17.01
C ARG A 40 18.89 -13.52 -15.93
N VAL A 41 20.15 -13.41 -16.33
CA VAL A 41 21.27 -13.36 -15.41
C VAL A 41 20.99 -12.16 -14.52
N MET A 42 20.81 -12.42 -13.23
CA MET A 42 20.64 -11.37 -12.25
C MET A 42 21.90 -10.52 -12.28
N PRO A 43 21.80 -9.20 -12.49
CA PRO A 43 22.98 -8.35 -12.49
C PRO A 43 23.69 -8.51 -11.14
N GLU A 44 25.03 -8.54 -11.19
CA GLU A 44 25.80 -8.65 -9.97
C GLU A 44 25.49 -7.47 -9.05
N PRO A 45 25.35 -7.73 -7.73
CA PRO A 45 25.12 -6.67 -6.77
C PRO A 45 26.28 -5.68 -6.84
N VAL A 46 25.93 -4.40 -6.98
CA VAL A 46 26.89 -3.29 -7.13
C VAL A 46 27.81 -3.16 -5.90
N MET A 47 27.36 -3.65 -4.74
CA MET A 47 28.07 -3.57 -3.48
C MET A 47 28.03 -4.92 -2.78
N THR A 48 29.08 -5.21 -2.02
CA THR A 48 29.15 -6.39 -1.18
C THR A 48 28.16 -6.30 -0.02
N HIS A 49 27.80 -7.46 0.55
CA HIS A 49 26.88 -7.53 1.69
C HIS A 49 27.38 -6.68 2.88
N ASP A 50 28.68 -6.76 3.18
CA ASP A 50 29.28 -6.05 4.31
C ASP A 50 29.23 -4.53 4.14
N GLU A 51 29.38 -4.04 2.91
CA GLU A 51 29.21 -2.62 2.60
C GLU A 51 27.75 -2.18 2.78
N CYS A 52 26.79 -3.01 2.37
CA CYS A 52 25.36 -2.75 2.57
C CYS A 52 25.01 -2.62 4.05
N GLU A 53 25.47 -3.54 4.88
CA GLU A 53 25.28 -3.52 6.34
C GLU A 53 25.87 -2.25 6.98
N ASN A 54 27.05 -1.83 6.51
CA ASN A 54 27.66 -0.57 6.95
C ASN A 54 26.81 0.66 6.56
N TYR A 55 26.17 0.66 5.39
CA TYR A 55 25.25 1.73 4.98
C TYR A 55 23.94 1.74 5.79
N CYS A 56 23.46 0.56 6.19
CA CYS A 56 22.23 0.42 6.97
C CYS A 56 22.41 0.84 8.44
N SER A 57 23.55 0.52 9.05
CA SER A 57 23.82 0.80 10.47
C SER A 57 23.98 2.29 10.78
N VAL A 58 24.64 3.05 9.90
CA VAL A 58 24.89 4.47 10.11
C VAL A 58 23.95 5.31 9.23
N PRO A 59 23.18 6.27 9.78
CA PRO A 59 22.30 7.11 8.98
C PRO A 59 23.04 7.94 7.92
N ALA A 60 22.38 8.18 6.77
CA ALA A 60 22.98 8.92 5.66
C ALA A 60 23.41 10.34 6.04
N ILE A 61 22.74 10.98 7.00
CA ILE A 61 23.09 12.31 7.51
C ILE A 61 24.48 12.32 8.17
N VAL A 62 24.87 11.23 8.83
CA VAL A 62 26.20 11.09 9.42
C VAL A 62 27.21 10.80 8.33
N ARG A 63 26.92 9.83 7.46
CA ARG A 63 27.85 9.38 6.40
C ARG A 63 28.15 10.46 5.35
N ARG A 64 27.15 11.19 4.88
CA ARG A 64 27.30 12.15 3.78
C ARG A 64 27.60 13.58 4.22
N LYS A 65 27.10 13.99 5.39
CA LYS A 65 27.20 15.38 5.88
C LYS A 65 28.09 15.52 7.11
N GLY A 66 28.60 14.42 7.68
CA GLY A 66 29.44 14.46 8.88
C GLY A 66 28.72 14.98 10.11
N ILE A 67 27.39 14.91 10.14
CA ILE A 67 26.59 15.48 11.22
C ILE A 67 26.69 14.58 12.45
N ASN A 68 26.97 15.17 13.61
CA ASN A 68 26.88 14.49 14.89
C ASN A 68 25.40 14.23 15.24
N LEU A 69 25.03 12.96 15.39
CA LEU A 69 23.64 12.54 15.67
C LEU A 69 23.09 13.14 16.96
N HIS A 70 23.92 13.23 18.00
CA HIS A 70 23.49 13.73 19.29
C HIS A 70 23.17 15.22 19.20
N ALA A 71 24.08 16.02 18.62
CA ALA A 71 23.82 17.44 18.40
C ALA A 71 22.60 17.68 17.49
N TRP A 72 22.43 16.85 16.46
CA TRP A 72 21.24 16.91 15.60
C TRP A 72 19.96 16.57 16.36
N TYR A 73 19.98 15.54 17.20
CA TYR A 73 18.84 15.14 18.01
C TYR A 73 18.41 16.24 18.98
N GLU A 74 19.35 16.83 19.72
CA GLU A 74 19.06 17.94 20.66
C GLU A 74 18.48 19.17 19.94
N ALA A 75 18.99 19.48 18.75
CA ALA A 75 18.54 20.64 17.98
C ALA A 75 17.17 20.44 17.30
N ASN A 76 16.78 19.21 16.98
CA ASN A 76 15.59 18.91 16.17
C ASN A 76 14.47 18.23 16.96
N THR A 77 14.78 17.62 18.10
CA THR A 77 13.79 16.92 18.93
C THR A 77 13.46 17.79 20.12
N GLN A 78 12.39 18.59 19.99
CA GLN A 78 11.77 19.20 21.16
C GLN A 78 10.90 18.14 21.83
N GLU A 79 10.99 18.02 23.17
CA GLU A 79 10.05 17.21 23.93
C GLU A 79 8.63 17.65 23.59
N ALA A 80 7.87 16.75 22.95
CA ALA A 80 6.48 17.00 22.65
C ALA A 80 5.78 17.27 23.98
N GLN A 81 5.32 18.52 24.19
CA GLN A 81 4.58 18.87 25.38
C GLN A 81 3.38 17.93 25.50
N THR A 82 3.47 16.95 26.40
CA THR A 82 2.45 15.90 26.58
C THR A 82 1.11 16.49 27.03
N LYS A 83 1.11 17.75 27.47
CA LYS A 83 -0.07 18.49 27.85
C LYS A 83 -0.06 19.82 27.10
N PRO A 84 -1.10 20.15 26.31
CA PRO A 84 -1.22 21.50 25.79
C PRO A 84 -1.23 22.45 27.00
N VAL A 85 -0.33 23.43 27.00
CA VAL A 85 -0.33 24.51 28.00
C VAL A 85 -1.74 25.08 28.02
N LYS A 86 -2.48 24.84 29.11
CA LYS A 86 -3.80 25.42 29.33
C LYS A 86 -3.60 26.94 29.36
N LYS A 87 -3.82 27.60 28.23
CA LYS A 87 -3.84 29.05 28.16
C LYS A 87 -4.92 29.52 29.14
N THR A 88 -4.54 30.28 30.14
CA THR A 88 -5.49 30.92 31.06
C THR A 88 -6.41 31.80 30.23
N ARG A 89 -7.67 31.38 30.07
CA ARG A 89 -8.68 32.12 29.33
C ARG A 89 -8.84 33.48 30.03
N LYS A 90 -8.39 34.56 29.40
CA LYS A 90 -8.71 35.93 29.86
C LYS A 90 -10.23 36.02 29.93
N SER A 91 -10.77 36.29 31.12
CA SER A 91 -12.19 36.57 31.30
C SER A 91 -12.51 37.84 30.51
N ARG A 92 -13.24 37.67 29.40
CA ARG A 92 -13.80 38.80 28.67
C ARG A 92 -14.99 39.31 29.47
N ALA A 93 -14.74 40.29 30.33
CA ALA A 93 -15.81 41.10 30.90
C ALA A 93 -16.40 41.95 29.77
N SER A 94 -17.51 41.54 29.16
CA SER A 94 -18.29 42.38 28.26
C SER A 94 -19.73 41.88 28.14
N LYS A 95 -20.61 42.53 28.91
CA LYS A 95 -21.96 43.00 28.59
C LYS A 95 -22.86 42.12 27.70
N VAL A 96 -23.98 41.73 28.31
CA VAL A 96 -25.22 41.21 27.71
C VAL A 96 -25.54 41.87 26.37
N ALA A 97 -25.70 41.04 25.34
CA ALA A 97 -26.68 41.24 24.27
C ALA A 97 -27.07 39.87 23.69
N GLU A 98 -28.37 39.69 23.64
CA GLU A 98 -29.16 38.51 23.29
C GLU A 98 -29.17 38.29 21.77
N ALA A 99 -28.95 37.04 21.32
CA ALA A 99 -29.62 36.37 20.19
C ALA A 99 -28.79 35.22 19.57
N SER A 100 -29.33 34.02 19.73
CA SER A 100 -29.55 32.99 18.70
C SER A 100 -28.39 32.30 17.94
N LYS A 101 -28.34 30.99 18.19
CA LYS A 101 -28.19 29.85 17.25
C LYS A 101 -26.82 29.14 17.18
N LYS A 102 -26.91 27.86 17.57
CA LYS A 102 -25.92 26.79 17.55
C LYS A 102 -25.22 26.66 16.19
N GLN A 103 -23.92 26.39 16.20
CA GLN A 103 -23.31 25.34 15.38
C GLN A 103 -21.93 24.96 15.96
N ASP A 104 -21.83 23.67 16.30
CA ASP A 104 -20.64 22.95 16.70
C ASP A 104 -19.75 22.78 15.47
N ALA A 105 -18.47 23.17 15.54
CA ALA A 105 -17.51 22.95 14.48
C ALA A 105 -16.13 22.66 15.07
N GLU A 106 -15.82 21.36 15.04
CA GLU A 106 -14.55 20.71 15.33
C GLU A 106 -13.36 21.40 14.61
N PRO A 107 -12.18 21.59 15.25
CA PRO A 107 -11.03 22.17 14.57
C PRO A 107 -10.46 21.19 13.54
N VAL A 108 -10.72 21.49 12.26
CA VAL A 108 -10.20 20.84 11.06
C VAL A 108 -8.69 20.59 11.18
N VAL A 109 -8.30 19.32 11.31
CA VAL A 109 -6.93 18.85 11.16
C VAL A 109 -6.51 19.13 9.72
N LYS A 110 -5.56 20.06 9.53
CA LYS A 110 -5.00 20.34 8.21
C LYS A 110 -4.23 19.11 7.74
N ALA A 111 -4.75 18.44 6.71
CA ALA A 111 -4.05 17.36 6.04
C ALA A 111 -2.72 17.86 5.44
N PRO A 112 -1.66 17.03 5.41
CA PRO A 112 -0.43 17.38 4.73
C PRO A 112 -0.72 17.62 3.24
N VAL A 113 -0.23 18.75 2.73
CA VAL A 113 -0.36 19.12 1.32
C VAL A 113 0.65 18.30 0.53
N MET A 114 0.16 17.34 -0.26
CA MET A 114 0.99 16.58 -1.19
C MET A 114 1.33 17.47 -2.39
N GLY A 115 2.62 17.66 -2.67
CA GLY A 115 3.10 18.40 -3.85
C GLY A 115 2.81 17.66 -5.17
N SER A 116 2.95 18.35 -6.30
CA SER A 116 2.75 17.73 -7.62
C SER A 116 3.82 16.67 -7.92
N LEU A 117 3.38 15.52 -8.47
CA LEU A 117 4.24 14.42 -8.88
C LEU A 117 5.23 14.83 -9.98
N ASP A 118 4.89 15.84 -10.79
CA ASP A 118 5.74 16.33 -11.88
C ASP A 118 7.06 16.93 -11.37
N GLN A 119 7.10 17.42 -10.12
CA GLN A 119 8.33 17.93 -9.51
C GLN A 119 9.29 16.82 -9.06
N LEU A 120 8.81 15.58 -8.97
CA LEU A 120 9.58 14.46 -8.43
C LEU A 120 10.21 13.58 -9.51
N ILE A 121 9.71 13.67 -10.75
CA ILE A 121 10.12 12.82 -11.88
C ILE A 121 11.20 13.51 -12.74
N ALA A 122 11.51 14.79 -12.48
CA ALA A 122 12.49 15.57 -13.23
C ALA A 122 13.94 15.35 -12.78
#